data_AF-A0A434ZN56-F1
#
_entry.id   AF-A0A434ZN56-F1
#
_cell.length_a   1.000
_cell.length_b   1.000
_cell.length_c   1.000
_cell.angle_alpha   90.00
_cell.angle_beta   90.00
_cell.angle_gamma   90.00
#
_symmetry.space_group_name_H-M   'P 1'
#
loop_
_entity.id
_entity.type
_entity.pdbx_description
1 polymer ?
#
loop_
_entity_poly.entity_id
_entity_poly.type
_entity_poly.pdbx_seq_one_letter_code
_entity_poly.pdbx_strand_id
1 'polypeptide(L)' 'MTALPLPTRIAYPEELAALRRVYDRICREDVLPEGSPDAAELSARAMSLFQHTGEVFDEAAFYEILRGKGQ' A
#
# COMPACT_ATOMS: atom_id res chain seq x y z
N MET A 1 10.79 14.16 -26.11
CA MET A 1 10.92 14.03 -24.64
C MET A 1 9.64 14.59 -24.02
N THR A 2 8.63 13.76 -23.85
CA THR A 2 7.37 14.15 -23.19
C THR A 2 7.29 13.34 -21.91
N ALA A 3 7.66 13.96 -20.78
CA ALA A 3 7.32 13.45 -19.47
C ALA A 3 5.82 13.67 -19.30
N LEU A 4 5.03 12.60 -19.48
CA LEU A 4 3.64 12.59 -19.06
C LEU A 4 3.62 12.80 -17.53
N PRO A 5 2.74 13.65 -16.99
CA PRO A 5 2.60 13.76 -15.54
C PRO A 5 2.22 12.37 -15.02
N LEU A 6 3.05 11.84 -14.11
CA LEU A 6 2.70 10.66 -13.33
C LEU A 6 1.28 10.88 -12.78
N PRO A 7 0.36 9.91 -12.87
CA PRO A 7 -0.94 10.02 -12.22
C PRO A 7 -0.68 10.04 -10.72
N THR A 8 -0.53 11.23 -10.17
CA THR A 8 -0.46 11.45 -8.73
C THR A 8 -1.89 11.33 -8.25
N ARG A 9 -2.33 10.10 -8.01
CA ARG A 9 -3.60 9.84 -7.35
C ARG A 9 -3.63 10.68 -6.07
N ILE A 10 -4.65 11.52 -5.95
CA ILE A 10 -4.89 12.26 -4.72
C ILE A 10 -5.38 11.23 -3.70
N ALA A 11 -4.57 11.00 -2.66
CA ALA A 11 -4.96 10.14 -1.56
C ALA A 11 -5.83 10.94 -0.59
N TYR A 12 -7.09 10.53 -0.43
CA TYR A 12 -7.95 11.07 0.60
C TYR A 12 -7.49 10.58 1.98
N PRO A 13 -7.72 11.36 3.05
CA PRO A 13 -7.28 11.00 4.40
C PRO A 13 -7.86 9.66 4.88
N GLU A 14 -9.06 9.30 4.44
CA GLU A 14 -9.67 8.00 4.70
C GLU A 14 -8.91 6.84 4.05
N GLU A 15 -8.42 7.02 2.82
CA GLU A 15 -7.64 6.03 2.09
C GLU A 15 -6.25 5.85 2.71
N LEU A 16 -5.63 6.95 3.13
CA LEU A 16 -4.36 6.89 3.87
C LEU A 16 -4.52 6.19 5.23
N ALA A 17 -5.64 6.43 5.92
CA ALA A 17 -5.93 5.75 7.17
C ALA A 17 -6.12 4.23 6.95
N ALA A 18 -6.81 3.84 5.89
CA ALA A 18 -7.01 2.44 5.53
C ALA A 18 -5.69 1.77 5.09
N LEU A 19 -4.87 2.44 4.27
CA LEU A 19 -3.53 2.00 3.91
C LEU A 19 -2.65 1.76 5.15
N ARG A 20 -2.69 2.69 6.12
CA ARG A 20 -1.95 2.55 7.38
C ARG A 20 -2.46 1.36 8.20
N ARG A 21 -3.76 1.12 8.26
CA ARG A 21 -4.35 -0.04 8.98
C ARG A 21 -3.89 -1.35 8.39
N VAL A 22 -3.92 -1.47 7.05
CA VAL A 22 -3.45 -2.67 6.35
C VAL A 22 -1.96 -2.90 6.62
N TYR A 23 -1.15 -1.84 6.50
CA TYR A 23 0.28 -1.90 6.81
C TYR A 23 0.55 -2.39 8.24
N ASP A 24 -0.06 -1.74 9.23
CA ASP A 24 0.12 -2.06 10.66
C ASP A 24 -0.31 -3.49 10.97
N ARG A 25 -1.40 -3.93 10.34
CA ARG A 25 -1.89 -5.30 10.45
C ARG A 25 -0.87 -6.31 9.93
N ILE A 26 -0.32 -6.13 8.73
CA ILE A 26 0.66 -7.08 8.19
C ILE A 26 1.96 -7.05 9.00
N CYS A 27 2.44 -5.87 9.40
CA CYS A 27 3.61 -5.78 10.29
C CYS A 27 3.40 -6.53 11.61
N ARG A 28 2.20 -6.50 12.18
CA ARG A 28 1.85 -7.27 13.39
C ARG A 28 1.77 -8.76 13.12
N GLU A 29 1.19 -9.17 11.99
CA GLU A 29 1.03 -10.58 11.63
C GLU A 29 2.37 -11.26 11.31
N ASP A 30 3.25 -10.58 10.57
CA ASP A 30 4.57 -11.07 10.18
C ASP A 30 5.68 -10.76 11.21
N VAL A 31 5.31 -10.14 12.34
CA VAL A 31 6.23 -9.75 13.43
C VAL A 31 7.41 -8.90 12.90
N LEU A 32 7.09 -7.98 11.97
CA LEU A 32 8.08 -7.11 11.35
C LEU A 32 8.46 -5.98 12.31
N PRO A 33 9.74 -5.86 12.71
CA PRO A 33 10.17 -4.76 13.57
C PRO A 33 10.09 -3.44 12.81
N GLU A 34 9.62 -2.38 13.48
CA GLU A 34 9.61 -1.03 12.92
C GLU A 34 11.01 -0.61 12.46
N GLY A 35 11.10 -0.03 11.26
CA GLY A 35 12.38 0.38 10.66
C GLY A 35 13.21 -0.75 10.06
N SER A 36 12.71 -1.99 10.06
CA SER A 36 13.37 -3.11 9.37
C SER A 36 13.36 -2.94 7.85
N PRO A 37 14.33 -3.52 7.13
CA PRO A 37 14.31 -3.54 5.67
C PRO A 37 13.05 -4.19 5.10
N ASP A 38 12.50 -5.19 5.79
CA ASP A 38 11.25 -5.86 5.41
C ASP A 38 10.04 -4.92 5.52
N ALA A 39 9.95 -4.17 6.63
CA ALA A 39 8.91 -3.15 6.84
C ALA A 39 9.01 -2.00 5.82
N ALA A 40 10.23 -1.65 5.39
CA ALA A 40 10.46 -0.66 4.34
C ALA A 40 10.06 -1.20 2.95
N GLU A 41 10.38 -2.45 2.63
CA GLU A 41 9.95 -3.10 1.39
C GLU A 41 8.42 -3.21 1.33
N LEU A 42 7.77 -3.60 2.43
CA LEU A 42 6.32 -3.65 2.52
C LEU A 42 5.69 -2.26 2.31
N SER A 43 6.30 -1.22 2.86
CA SER A 43 5.86 0.18 2.65
C SER A 43 5.96 0.58 1.18
N ALA A 44 7.06 0.22 0.52
CA ALA A 44 7.28 0.51 -0.89
C ALA A 44 6.26 -0.23 -1.79
N ARG A 45 5.99 -1.51 -1.49
CA ARG A 45 4.96 -2.31 -2.18
C ARG A 45 3.57 -1.73 -1.99
N ALA A 46 3.22 -1.35 -0.75
CA ALA A 46 1.93 -0.72 -0.45
C ALA A 46 1.73 0.59 -1.23
N MET A 47 2.74 1.46 -1.25
CA MET A 47 2.69 2.72 -2.00
C MET A 47 2.58 2.49 -3.51
N SER A 48 3.33 1.54 -4.05
CA SER A 48 3.23 1.16 -5.47
C SER A 48 1.81 0.68 -5.79
N LEU A 49 1.29 -0.28 -5.01
CA LEU A 49 -0.07 -0.80 -5.19
C LEU A 49 -1.12 0.31 -5.10
N PHE A 50 -0.97 1.24 -4.16
CA PHE A 50 -1.89 2.36 -3.97
C PHE A 50 -1.96 3.29 -5.19
N GLN A 51 -0.81 3.57 -5.80
CA GLN A 51 -0.70 4.37 -7.02
C GLN A 51 -1.31 3.68 -8.24
N HIS A 52 -1.31 2.34 -8.26
CA HIS A 52 -1.91 1.52 -9.32
C HIS A 52 -3.38 1.20 -9.08
N THR A 53 -3.88 1.38 -7.86
CA THR A 53 -5.28 1.21 -7.53
C THR A 53 -6.06 2.35 -8.19
N GLY A 54 -7.16 2.03 -8.89
CA GLY A 54 -7.99 2.99 -9.63
C GLY A 54 -8.75 3.98 -8.73
N GLU A 55 -9.93 4.43 -9.16
CA GLU A 55 -10.69 5.48 -8.44
C GLU A 55 -11.15 5.08 -7.03
N VAL A 56 -11.25 3.78 -6.72
CA VAL A 56 -11.78 3.28 -5.44
C VAL A 56 -10.71 2.48 -4.71
N PHE A 57 -10.40 2.86 -3.47
CA PHE A 57 -9.56 2.08 -2.56
C PHE A 57 -10.43 1.08 -1.78
N ASP A 58 -10.19 -0.21 -1.97
CA ASP A 58 -10.82 -1.29 -1.20
C ASP A 58 -9.80 -1.89 -0.23
N GLU A 59 -10.05 -1.72 1.08
CA GLU A 59 -9.11 -2.15 2.13
C GLU A 59 -8.87 -3.66 2.13
N ALA A 60 -9.91 -4.46 1.88
CA ALA A 60 -9.83 -5.92 1.91
C ALA A 60 -9.04 -6.45 0.71
N ALA A 61 -9.38 -5.99 -0.49
CA ALA A 61 -8.64 -6.34 -1.70
C ALA A 61 -7.17 -5.89 -1.61
N PHE A 62 -6.94 -4.69 -1.09
CA PHE A 62 -5.59 -4.16 -0.90
C PHE A 62 -4.76 -5.02 0.08
N TYR A 63 -5.34 -5.48 1.19
CA TYR A 63 -4.70 -6.42 2.11
C TYR A 63 -4.34 -7.75 1.43
N GLU A 64 -5.26 -8.35 0.67
CA GLU A 64 -5.01 -9.63 0.00
C GLU A 64 -3.90 -9.54 -1.04
N ILE A 65 -3.88 -8.47 -1.83
CA ILE A 65 -2.85 -8.25 -2.85
C ILE A 65 -1.49 -7.95 -2.20
N LEU A 66 -1.45 -7.06 -1.19
CA LEU A 66 -0.20 -6.69 -0.52
C LEU A 66 0.44 -7.88 0.20
N ARG A 67 -0.36 -8.78 0.75
CA ARG A 67 0.09 -10.02 1.42
C ARG A 67 0.51 -11.11 0.43
N GLY A 68 0.36 -10.91 -0.88
CA GLY A 68 0.73 -11.89 -1.90
C GLY A 68 -0.26 -13.06 -2.04
N LYS A 69 -1.55 -12.85 -1.72
CA LYS A 69 -2.63 -13.80 -2.03
C LYS A 69 -3.46 -13.40 -3.26
N GLY A 70 -3.02 -12.38 -3.99
CA GLY A 70 -3.49 -12.06 -5.32
C GLY A 70 -2.45 -12.48 -6.36
N GLN A 71 -2.59 -13.72 -6.85
CA GLN A 71 -1.87 -14.40 -7.94
C GLN A 71 -0.52 -15.07 -7.62
#